data_AF-A0A196LDB1-F1
#
_entry.id   AF-A0A196LDB1-F1
#
_cell.length_a   1.000
_cell.length_b   1.000
_cell.length_c   1.000
_cell.angle_alpha   90.00
_cell.angle_beta   90.00
_cell.angle_gamma   90.00
#
_symmetry.space_group_name_H-M   'P 1'
#
loop_
_entity.id
_entity.type
_entity.pdbx_description
1 polymer ?
#
loop_
_entity_poly.entity_id
_entity_poly.type
_entity_poly.pdbx_seq_one_letter_code
_entity_poly.pdbx_strand_id
1 'polypeptide(L)' 'MIAEAIADALGVKTASIDPADAVDHFGFIGGFFSANMTASSTATRDAYGWTPTGPTLVEDIANGAYTK' A
#
# COMPACT_ATOMS: atom_id res chain seq x y z
N MET A 1 -1.39 6.13 -5.99
CA MET A 1 -1.79 5.08 -5.01
C MET A 1 -0.79 3.92 -5.04
N ILE A 2 -0.73 3.05 -4.02
CA ILE A 2 0.21 1.89 -4.02
C ILE A 2 -0.06 0.95 -5.20
N ALA A 3 -1.34 0.61 -5.45
CA ALA A 3 -1.71 -0.28 -6.56
C ALA A 3 -1.30 0.29 -7.94
N GLU A 4 -1.45 1.61 -8.13
CA GLU A 4 -1.02 2.29 -9.36
C GLU A 4 0.50 2.26 -9.53
N ALA A 5 1.25 2.56 -8.46
CA ALA A 5 2.71 2.51 -8.51
C ALA A 5 3.23 1.12 -8.90
N ILE A 6 2.61 0.06 -8.36
CA ILE A 6 2.94 -1.33 -8.73
C ILE A 6 2.58 -1.60 -10.20
N ALA A 7 1.41 -1.18 -10.65
CA ALA A 7 0.96 -1.41 -12.02
C ALA A 7 1.83 -0.70 -13.05
N ASP A 8 2.23 0.54 -12.77
CA ASP A 8 3.17 1.31 -13.60
C ASP A 8 4.53 0.60 -13.68
N ALA A 9 5.05 0.12 -12.55
CA ALA A 9 6.31 -0.62 -12.51
C ALA A 9 6.28 -1.95 -13.27
N LEU A 10 5.10 -2.58 -13.37
CA LEU A 10 4.89 -3.85 -14.08
C LEU A 10 4.36 -3.70 -15.51
N GLY A 11 3.98 -2.48 -15.93
CA GLY A 11 3.38 -2.22 -17.24
C GLY A 11 1.98 -2.84 -17.41
N VAL A 12 1.20 -2.95 -16.33
CA VAL A 12 -0.17 -3.50 -16.33
C VAL A 12 -1.20 -2.45 -15.95
N LYS A 13 -2.50 -2.76 -16.12
CA LYS A 13 -3.58 -1.84 -15.71
C LYS A 13 -4.09 -2.20 -14.31
N THR A 14 -4.46 -1.19 -13.54
CA THR A 14 -5.24 -1.36 -12.30
C THR A 14 -6.74 -1.36 -12.59
N ALA A 15 -7.51 -1.94 -11.68
CA ALA A 15 -8.95 -1.78 -11.59
C ALA A 15 -9.31 -1.42 -10.14
N SER A 16 -10.21 -0.45 -9.98
CA SER A 16 -10.79 -0.15 -8.67
C SER A 16 -11.98 -1.08 -8.43
N ILE A 17 -12.08 -1.61 -7.21
CA ILE A 17 -13.20 -2.43 -6.75
C ILE A 17 -13.91 -1.65 -5.64
N ASP A 18 -15.24 -1.58 -5.69
CA ASP A 18 -16.01 -0.96 -4.61
C ASP A 18 -15.83 -1.77 -3.31
N PRO A 19 -15.63 -1.13 -2.15
CA PRO A 19 -15.52 -1.85 -0.88
C PRO A 19 -16.68 -2.83 -0.61
N ALA A 20 -17.90 -2.55 -1.11
CA ALA A 20 -19.05 -3.44 -0.97
C ALA A 20 -18.89 -4.76 -1.76
N ASP A 21 -18.15 -4.73 -2.87
CA ASP A 21 -17.91 -5.88 -3.74
C ASP A 21 -16.64 -6.66 -3.36
N ALA A 22 -15.87 -6.17 -2.38
CA ALA A 22 -14.55 -6.71 -2.06
C ALA A 22 -14.59 -8.17 -1.56
N VAL A 23 -15.61 -8.57 -0.80
CA VAL A 23 -15.75 -9.95 -0.31
C VAL A 23 -16.11 -10.90 -1.46
N ASP A 24 -16.99 -10.49 -2.36
CA ASP A 24 -17.35 -11.31 -3.53
C ASP A 24 -16.17 -11.44 -4.50
N HIS A 25 -15.34 -10.40 -4.63
CA HIS A 25 -14.18 -10.41 -5.52
C HIS A 25 -12.97 -11.15 -4.94
N PHE A 26 -12.64 -10.91 -3.65
CA PHE A 26 -11.41 -11.42 -3.02
C PHE A 26 -11.64 -12.59 -2.04
N GLY A 27 -12.89 -12.99 -1.79
CA GLY A 27 -13.24 -14.03 -0.84
C GLY A 27 -13.01 -13.61 0.62
N PHE A 28 -12.54 -14.54 1.46
CA PHE A 28 -12.45 -14.34 2.91
C PHE A 28 -11.58 -13.14 3.33
N ILE A 29 -10.60 -12.74 2.51
CA ILE A 29 -9.72 -11.59 2.79
C ILE A 29 -10.33 -10.26 2.35
N GLY A 30 -11.42 -10.27 1.58
CA GLY A 30 -12.07 -9.07 1.06
C GLY A 30 -12.51 -8.10 2.16
N GLY A 31 -12.91 -8.62 3.33
CA GLY A 31 -13.25 -7.78 4.49
C GLY A 31 -12.08 -6.94 5.01
N PHE A 32 -10.84 -7.41 4.87
CA PHE A 32 -9.65 -6.62 5.18
C PHE A 32 -9.39 -5.57 4.11
N PHE A 33 -9.54 -5.92 2.82
CA PHE A 33 -9.33 -4.98 1.72
C PHE A 33 -10.41 -3.90 1.60
N SER A 34 -11.62 -4.15 2.11
CA SER A 34 -12.66 -3.11 2.22
C SER A 34 -12.41 -2.13 3.37
N ALA A 35 -11.54 -2.45 4.32
CA ALA A 35 -11.33 -1.64 5.51
C ALA A 35 -10.35 -0.48 5.24
N ASN A 36 -10.70 0.72 5.71
CA ASN A 36 -9.77 1.84 5.71
C ASN A 36 -8.80 1.72 6.90
N MET A 37 -7.62 1.14 6.64
CA MET A 37 -6.60 0.88 7.65
C MET A 37 -5.53 1.98 7.65
N THR A 38 -5.69 2.98 8.51
CA THR A 38 -4.70 4.05 8.70
C THR A 38 -3.85 3.80 9.94
N ALA A 39 -2.54 3.99 9.81
CA ALA A 39 -1.60 3.93 10.93
C ALA A 39 -0.72 5.19 10.99
N SER A 40 -0.21 5.51 12.18
CA SER A 40 0.77 6.57 12.39
C SER A 40 2.06 6.01 13.00
N SER A 41 3.16 6.72 12.81
CA SER A 41 4.47 6.36 13.40
C SER A 41 4.77 7.12 14.69
N THR A 42 3.86 7.96 15.18
CA THR A 42 4.08 8.89 16.31
C THR A 42 4.63 8.18 17.54
N ALA A 43 3.97 7.10 18.00
CA ALA A 43 4.40 6.37 19.20
C ALA A 43 5.83 5.80 19.07
N THR A 44 6.20 5.30 17.89
CA THR A 44 7.56 4.81 17.63
C THR A 44 8.59 5.94 17.66
N ARG A 45 8.26 7.08 17.07
CA ARG A 45 9.15 8.25 17.05
C ARG A 45 9.36 8.81 18.46
N ASP A 46 8.29 8.90 19.24
CA ASP A 46 8.34 9.40 20.62
C ASP A 46 9.13 8.47 21.55
N ALA A 47 8.93 7.15 21.42
CA ALA A 47 9.59 6.17 22.27
C ALA A 47 11.10 6.02 21.99
N TYR A 48 11.52 6.18 20.73
CA TYR A 48 12.88 5.84 20.32
C TYR A 48 13.68 7.01 19.75
N GLY A 49 13.09 8.21 19.64
CA GLY A 49 13.72 9.34 18.94
C GLY A 49 13.98 9.06 17.46
N TRP A 50 13.33 8.03 16.90
CA TRP A 50 13.54 7.61 15.52
C TRP A 50 12.92 8.62 14.55
N THR A 51 13.62 8.88 13.45
CA THR A 51 13.10 9.67 12.32
C THR A 51 13.24 8.84 11.05
N PRO A 52 12.16 8.65 10.26
CA PRO A 52 12.26 7.99 8.98
C PRO A 52 13.22 8.74 8.05
N THR A 53 14.20 8.05 7.49
CA THR A 53 15.20 8.63 6.56
C THR A 53 15.16 8.00 5.16
N GLY A 54 14.43 6.90 5.00
CA GLY A 54 14.23 6.25 3.72
C GLY A 54 13.20 6.98 2.86
N PRO A 55 13.16 6.68 1.56
CA PRO A 55 12.10 7.14 0.67
C PRO A 55 10.74 6.58 1.11
N THR A 56 9.68 7.18 0.58
CA THR A 56 8.33 6.65 0.70
C THR A 56 8.20 5.35 -0.10
N LEU A 57 7.20 4.53 0.23
CA LEU A 57 6.95 3.27 -0.48
C LEU A 57 6.74 3.46 -2.00
N VAL A 58 6.07 4.55 -2.40
CA VAL A 58 5.82 4.84 -3.82
C VAL A 58 7.13 5.16 -4.55
N GLU A 59 8.01 5.94 -3.92
CA GLU A 59 9.34 6.25 -4.47
C GLU A 59 10.21 4.99 -4.58
N ASP A 60 10.18 4.10 -3.58
CA ASP A 60 10.91 2.82 -3.66
C ASP A 60 10.45 1.95 -4.83
N ILE A 61 9.13 1.84 -5.04
CA ILE A 61 8.55 1.10 -6.18
C ILE A 61 9.00 1.71 -7.50
N ALA A 62 8.90 3.04 -7.64
CA ALA A 62 9.32 3.75 -8.86
C ALA A 62 10.82 3.61 -9.15
N ASN A 63 11.65 3.53 -8.10
CA ASN A 63 13.10 3.33 -8.22
C ASN A 63 13.50 1.88 -8.51
N GLY A 64 12.53 0.96 -8.70
CA GLY A 64 12.78 -0.43 -9.06
C GLY A 64 13.27 -1.29 -7.90
N ALA A 65 13.07 -0.87 -6.65
CA ALA A 65 13.48 -1.67 -5.48
C ALA A 65 12.77 -3.03 -5.40
N TYR A 66 11.63 -3.18 -6.09
CA TYR A 66 10.76 -4.37 -6.08
C TYR A 66 10.59 -5.05 -7.45
N THR A 67 11.25 -4.58 -8.49
CA THR A 67 11.22 -5.17 -9.84
C THR A 67 12.63 -5.62 -10.21
N LYS A 68 12.80 -6.93 -10.40
CA LYS A 68 14.06 -7.55 -10.87
C LYS A 68 13.93 -8.01 -12.31
#